data_AF-A0A940IFR9-F1
#
_entry.id   AF-A0A940IFR9-F1
#
_cell.length_a   1.000
_cell.length_b   1.000
_cell.length_c   1.000
_cell.angle_alpha   90.00
_cell.angle_beta   90.00
_cell.angle_gamma   90.00
#
_symmetry.space_group_name_H-M   'P 1'
#
loop_
_entity.id
_entity.type
_entity.pdbx_description
1 polymer ?
#
loop_
_entity_poly.entity_id
_entity_poly.type
_entity_poly.pdbx_seq_one_letter_code
_entity_poly.pdbx_strand_id
1 'polypeptide(L)'
;MKRIANYFMAASFAVMILASCGKDNTGAADDGDTTKINGHEYVDLGLSVKWATCNVGADSPEEYGDYFALGETEPKNEYTAENSVTYNKKQPDISGNPEYDAARANWGGTWRLPTESELRELVDGCDWEWTVRGGRNGYKVTGPNGNSIFFPASGYMDGTLLKDAEETGYYWTSSPNERETYAEMYTCRLLFYNDYVNVGWSDRYFGFSVRAVSE
;
A
#
# COMPACT_ATOMS: atom_id res chain seq x y z
N MET A 1 -54.24 7.07 30.41
CA MET A 1 -52.76 7.17 30.49
C MET A 1 -52.32 6.85 31.91
N LYS A 2 -51.24 6.07 32.04
CA LYS A 2 -50.51 5.67 33.25
C LYS A 2 -51.19 4.65 34.19
N ARG A 3 -50.79 3.38 34.02
CA ARG A 3 -50.73 2.39 35.10
C ARG A 3 -49.48 2.69 35.94
N ILE A 4 -49.63 2.80 37.26
CA ILE A 4 -48.52 2.74 38.21
C ILE A 4 -48.92 1.72 39.26
N ALA A 5 -48.14 0.66 39.37
CA ALA A 5 -48.10 -0.23 40.52
C ALA A 5 -46.63 -0.39 40.92
N ASN A 6 -46.38 -0.11 42.19
CA ASN A 6 -45.13 -0.28 42.93
C ASN A 6 -44.56 -1.71 42.79
N TYR A 7 -43.25 -1.89 43.01
CA TYR A 7 -42.74 -2.39 44.29
C TYR A 7 -41.24 -2.73 44.28
N PHE A 8 -40.65 -2.58 45.48
CA PHE A 8 -39.38 -3.17 45.98
C PHE A 8 -38.08 -2.61 45.36
N MET A 9 -36.98 -2.39 46.09
CA MET A 9 -36.55 -2.92 47.38
C MET A 9 -35.40 -2.08 47.96
N ALA A 10 -35.37 -1.99 49.28
CA ALA A 10 -34.20 -1.99 50.17
C ALA A 10 -33.05 -0.97 49.98
N ALA A 11 -32.90 -0.18 51.04
CA ALA A 11 -31.72 0.62 51.38
C ALA A 11 -30.49 -0.25 51.69
N SER A 12 -29.31 0.29 51.43
CA SER A 12 -28.16 0.07 52.30
C SER A 12 -27.28 1.32 52.32
N PHE A 13 -27.22 1.95 53.49
CA PHE A 13 -26.21 2.92 53.86
C PHE A 13 -24.88 2.18 54.03
N ALA A 14 -23.77 2.73 53.53
CA ALA A 14 -22.82 3.45 54.38
C ALA A 14 -21.42 3.58 53.77
N VAL A 15 -20.77 4.67 54.20
CA VAL A 15 -19.32 4.90 54.33
C VAL A 15 -18.57 5.33 53.06
N MET A 16 -18.50 6.65 52.84
CA MET A 16 -17.34 7.29 52.24
C MET A 16 -16.18 7.27 53.24
N ILE A 17 -15.13 6.50 52.95
CA ILE A 17 -13.78 6.68 53.50
C ILE A 17 -12.87 7.03 52.32
N LEU A 18 -12.33 8.23 52.33
CA LEU A 18 -11.20 8.61 51.48
C LEU A 18 -9.92 8.18 52.20
N ALA A 19 -9.13 7.30 51.58
CA ALA A 19 -7.76 7.05 51.99
C ALA A 19 -6.87 6.57 50.82
N SER A 20 -5.88 7.41 50.53
CA SER A 20 -4.51 7.09 50.11
C SER A 20 -4.20 6.57 48.70
N CYS A 21 -3.20 7.21 48.12
CA CYS A 21 -2.40 6.80 46.97
C CYS A 21 -1.88 5.35 47.09
N GLY A 22 -2.01 4.59 46.01
CA GLY A 22 -1.40 3.29 45.77
C GLY A 22 -1.26 3.07 44.26
N LYS A 23 -0.05 2.72 43.81
CA LYS A 23 0.23 2.39 42.40
C LYS A 23 -0.35 1.02 42.09
N ASP A 24 -1.36 0.97 41.24
CA ASP A 24 -1.83 -0.28 40.65
C ASP A 24 -1.50 -0.28 39.16
N ASN A 25 -0.50 -1.08 38.85
CA ASN A 25 -0.16 -1.57 37.53
C ASN A 25 -1.36 -2.42 37.05
N THR A 26 -2.20 -1.89 36.16
CA THR A 26 -3.17 -2.69 35.41
C THR A 26 -2.78 -2.63 33.95
N GLY A 27 -2.26 -3.74 33.45
CA GLY A 27 -1.83 -3.89 32.07
C GLY A 27 -2.95 -3.54 31.10
N ALA A 28 -2.60 -2.78 30.07
CA ALA A 28 -3.22 -2.95 28.78
C ALA A 28 -2.56 -4.18 28.16
N ALA A 29 -3.40 -5.18 27.88
CA ALA A 29 -3.02 -6.38 27.17
C ALA A 29 -2.43 -6.03 25.80
N ASP A 30 -1.35 -6.73 25.49
CA ASP A 30 -0.90 -7.17 24.17
C ASP A 30 -2.06 -7.26 23.15
N ASP A 31 -2.02 -6.43 22.11
CA ASP A 31 -2.80 -6.59 20.88
C ASP A 31 -1.77 -6.86 19.77
N GLY A 32 -1.96 -7.99 19.09
CA GLY A 32 -0.89 -8.82 18.53
C GLY A 32 0.10 -8.06 17.64
N ASP A 33 1.39 -8.32 17.87
CA ASP A 33 2.58 -7.88 17.12
C ASP A 33 2.28 -7.36 15.70
N THR A 34 1.83 -6.11 15.59
CA THR A 34 1.72 -5.44 14.29
C THR A 34 3.12 -4.99 13.91
N THR A 35 3.74 -5.70 12.98
CA THR A 35 5.05 -5.34 12.45
C THR A 35 4.92 -4.07 11.60
N LYS A 36 5.30 -2.92 12.17
CA LYS A 36 5.24 -1.60 11.50
C LYS A 36 6.63 -1.00 11.30
N ILE A 37 6.85 -0.37 10.16
CA ILE A 37 8.02 0.47 9.87
C ILE A 37 7.50 1.89 9.65
N ASN A 38 8.01 2.85 10.42
CA ASN A 38 7.58 4.25 10.40
C ASN A 38 6.04 4.44 10.42
N GLY A 39 5.33 3.59 11.17
CA GLY A 39 3.86 3.65 11.30
C GLY A 39 3.06 2.84 10.26
N HIS A 40 3.73 2.25 9.26
CA HIS A 40 3.08 1.48 8.19
C HIS A 40 3.31 -0.01 8.35
N GLU A 41 2.26 -0.80 8.15
CA GLU A 41 2.29 -2.26 8.28
C GLU A 41 2.97 -2.91 7.07
N TYR A 42 3.69 -4.00 7.35
CA TYR A 42 4.34 -4.81 6.33
C TYR A 42 4.09 -6.29 6.55
N VAL A 43 4.31 -7.07 5.50
CA VAL A 43 4.40 -8.52 5.53
C VAL A 43 5.74 -8.94 4.92
N ASP A 44 6.45 -9.81 5.62
CA ASP A 44 7.57 -10.55 5.05
C ASP A 44 7.02 -11.77 4.30
N LEU A 45 7.17 -11.76 2.96
CA LEU A 45 6.75 -12.85 2.08
C LEU A 45 7.82 -13.97 1.97
N GLY A 46 8.96 -13.84 2.64
CA GLY A 46 10.11 -14.74 2.47
C GLY A 46 10.91 -14.42 1.21
N LEU A 47 10.87 -13.16 0.77
CA LEU A 47 11.60 -12.61 -0.36
C LEU A 47 12.77 -11.73 0.14
N SER A 48 13.46 -11.03 -0.76
CA SER A 48 14.58 -10.14 -0.39
C SER A 48 14.18 -8.89 0.40
N VAL A 49 12.91 -8.47 0.34
CA VAL A 49 12.38 -7.27 1.02
C VAL A 49 11.02 -7.51 1.67
N LYS A 50 10.68 -6.65 2.62
CA LYS A 50 9.37 -6.59 3.26
C LYS A 50 8.41 -5.75 2.42
N TRP A 51 7.18 -6.23 2.25
CA TRP A 51 6.16 -5.60 1.41
C TRP A 51 5.10 -4.90 2.25
N ALA A 52 4.72 -3.67 1.87
CA ALA A 52 3.63 -2.96 2.51
C ALA A 52 2.29 -3.70 2.39
N THR A 53 1.46 -3.65 3.43
CA THR A 53 0.13 -4.28 3.41
C THR A 53 -0.90 -3.52 2.58
N CYS A 54 -0.73 -2.20 2.40
CA CYS A 54 -1.58 -1.33 1.59
C CYS A 54 -0.76 -0.49 0.59
N ASN A 55 -1.46 0.13 -0.37
CA ASN A 55 -0.85 1.10 -1.29
C ASN A 55 -0.57 2.42 -0.55
N VAL A 56 0.39 3.21 -1.06
CA VAL A 56 0.56 4.60 -0.60
C VAL A 56 -0.75 5.35 -0.85
N GLY A 57 -1.24 6.06 0.17
CA GLY A 57 -2.54 6.76 0.15
C GLY A 57 -3.76 5.90 0.50
N ALA A 58 -3.57 4.61 0.83
CA ALA A 58 -4.65 3.71 1.26
C ALA A 58 -4.58 3.41 2.76
N ASP A 59 -5.74 3.35 3.41
CA ASP A 59 -5.86 2.96 4.83
C ASP A 59 -6.08 1.45 5.01
N SER A 60 -6.41 0.74 3.92
CA SER A 60 -6.65 -0.71 3.91
C SER A 60 -6.04 -1.41 2.69
N PRO A 61 -5.73 -2.71 2.77
CA PRO A 61 -5.15 -3.47 1.65
C PRO A 61 -5.99 -3.48 0.37
N GLU A 62 -7.32 -3.36 0.49
CA GLU A 62 -8.29 -3.42 -0.60
C GLU A 62 -8.47 -2.07 -1.32
N GLU A 63 -8.16 -0.96 -0.65
CA GLU A 63 -8.21 0.38 -1.24
C GLU A 63 -7.10 0.57 -2.29
N TYR A 64 -7.41 1.33 -3.33
CA TYR A 64 -6.48 1.57 -4.43
C TYR A 64 -5.33 2.49 -4.04
N GLY A 65 -5.55 3.34 -3.04
CA GLY A 65 -4.64 4.40 -2.66
C GLY A 65 -4.56 5.50 -3.72
N ASP A 66 -3.45 6.23 -3.67
CA ASP A 66 -3.16 7.32 -4.58
C ASP A 66 -2.47 6.82 -5.86
N TYR A 67 -2.55 7.66 -6.90
CA TYR A 67 -1.90 7.41 -8.19
C TYR A 67 -0.79 8.44 -8.41
N PHE A 68 0.38 7.98 -8.82
CA PHE A 68 1.55 8.82 -9.01
C PHE A 68 2.06 8.63 -10.44
N ALA A 69 2.44 9.71 -11.12
CA ALA A 69 3.31 9.59 -12.28
C ALA A 69 4.74 9.29 -11.80
N LEU A 70 5.56 8.65 -12.62
CA LEU A 70 6.90 8.26 -12.17
C LEU A 70 7.73 9.50 -11.80
N GLY A 71 8.35 9.46 -10.62
CA GLY A 71 9.20 10.55 -10.14
C GLY A 71 8.42 11.68 -9.47
N GLU A 72 7.10 11.55 -9.35
CA GLU A 72 6.25 12.51 -8.67
C GLU A 72 5.81 11.97 -7.31
N THR A 73 5.80 12.82 -6.31
CA THR A 73 5.55 12.45 -4.91
C THR A 73 4.14 12.83 -4.43
N GLU A 74 3.40 13.56 -5.24
CA GLU A 74 2.01 13.97 -5.01
C GLU A 74 1.13 13.56 -6.20
N PRO A 75 -0.15 13.21 -5.99
CA PRO A 75 -1.10 12.97 -7.07
C PRO A 75 -1.38 14.23 -7.90
N LYS A 76 -1.88 14.03 -9.12
CA LYS A 76 -2.28 15.11 -10.02
C LYS A 76 -3.76 15.02 -10.37
N ASN A 77 -4.31 16.14 -10.83
CA ASN A 77 -5.64 16.17 -11.42
C ASN A 77 -5.67 15.63 -12.87
N GLU A 78 -4.52 15.63 -13.54
CA GLU A 78 -4.39 15.20 -14.93
C GLU A 78 -3.00 14.59 -15.18
N TYR A 79 -2.95 13.47 -15.89
CA TYR A 79 -1.74 12.67 -16.16
C TYR A 79 -1.42 12.71 -17.65
N THR A 80 -0.50 13.57 -18.06
CA THR A 80 -0.13 13.78 -19.47
C THR A 80 1.38 13.79 -19.66
N ALA A 81 1.83 13.48 -20.87
CA ALA A 81 3.24 13.56 -21.24
C ALA A 81 3.83 14.96 -20.98
N GLU A 82 3.04 16.00 -21.25
CA GLU A 82 3.44 17.41 -21.13
C GLU A 82 3.70 17.83 -19.69
N ASN A 83 2.97 17.27 -18.72
CA ASN A 83 3.09 17.63 -17.31
C ASN A 83 3.92 16.65 -16.47
N SER A 84 4.45 15.59 -17.09
CA SER A 84 5.29 14.61 -16.40
C SER A 84 6.68 15.18 -16.10
N VAL A 85 7.13 15.00 -14.86
CA VAL A 85 8.46 15.49 -14.46
C VAL A 85 9.60 14.64 -15.03
N THR A 86 9.34 13.37 -15.40
CA THR A 86 10.37 12.41 -15.85
C THR A 86 10.27 11.98 -17.31
N TYR A 87 9.14 12.26 -17.98
CA TYR A 87 8.96 11.90 -19.40
C TYR A 87 9.92 12.67 -20.32
N ASN A 88 10.46 11.99 -21.33
CA ASN A 88 11.52 12.48 -22.22
C ASN A 88 12.79 12.96 -21.48
N LYS A 89 13.09 12.37 -20.33
CA LYS A 89 14.31 12.67 -19.57
C LYS A 89 15.01 11.37 -19.18
N LYS A 90 16.34 11.36 -19.27
CA LYS A 90 17.15 10.29 -18.69
C LYS A 90 17.05 10.36 -17.17
N GLN A 91 16.67 9.25 -16.54
CA GLN A 91 16.51 9.17 -15.08
C GLN A 91 17.46 8.12 -14.51
N PRO A 92 18.08 8.37 -13.35
CA PRO A 92 18.70 7.31 -12.56
C PRO A 92 17.62 6.45 -11.89
N ASP A 93 18.05 5.42 -11.16
CA ASP A 93 17.16 4.78 -10.18
C ASP A 93 16.75 5.80 -9.11
N ILE A 94 15.45 5.93 -8.90
CA ILE A 94 14.86 6.89 -7.96
C ILE A 94 14.63 6.29 -6.56
N SER A 95 14.92 5.01 -6.35
CA SER A 95 14.58 4.28 -5.13
C SER A 95 15.10 4.98 -3.88
N GLY A 96 14.20 5.28 -2.94
CA GLY A 96 14.52 5.90 -1.66
C GLY A 96 14.90 7.38 -1.73
N ASN A 97 14.83 8.04 -2.90
CA ASN A 97 15.05 9.47 -3.01
C ASN A 97 13.75 10.24 -2.68
N PRO A 98 13.69 11.01 -1.57
CA PRO A 98 12.45 11.68 -1.15
C PRO A 98 11.94 12.75 -2.13
N GLU A 99 12.73 13.19 -3.10
CA GLU A 99 12.26 14.14 -4.13
C GLU A 99 11.51 13.46 -5.29
N TYR A 100 11.71 12.16 -5.49
CA TYR A 100 11.20 11.44 -6.68
C TYR A 100 10.46 10.13 -6.36
N ASP A 101 10.74 9.51 -5.21
CA ASP A 101 10.11 8.27 -4.77
C ASP A 101 8.89 8.59 -3.90
N ALA A 102 7.69 8.36 -4.46
CA ALA A 102 6.44 8.59 -3.77
C ALA A 102 6.31 7.83 -2.45
N ALA A 103 6.82 6.59 -2.36
CA ALA A 103 6.78 5.84 -1.10
C ALA A 103 7.66 6.49 -0.05
N ARG A 104 8.91 6.85 -0.41
CA ARG A 104 9.82 7.54 0.53
C ARG A 104 9.27 8.90 0.97
N ALA A 105 8.75 9.68 0.03
CA ALA A 105 8.26 11.02 0.29
C ALA A 105 7.05 11.02 1.24
N ASN A 106 6.10 10.10 1.02
CA ASN A 106 4.87 10.05 1.79
C ASN A 106 5.02 9.28 3.11
N TRP A 107 5.80 8.20 3.13
CA TRP A 107 5.87 7.28 4.27
C TRP A 107 7.20 7.34 5.03
N GLY A 108 8.21 8.07 4.56
CA GLY A 108 9.45 8.30 5.30
C GLY A 108 10.40 7.10 5.36
N GLY A 109 11.21 7.03 6.43
CA GLY A 109 12.43 6.21 6.55
C GLY A 109 12.31 4.79 6.00
N THR A 110 13.36 4.21 5.42
CA THR A 110 13.46 2.91 4.69
C THR A 110 12.40 2.54 3.64
N TRP A 111 11.16 3.03 3.68
CA TRP A 111 10.16 2.82 2.63
C TRP A 111 10.62 3.39 1.28
N ARG A 112 10.41 2.63 0.22
CA ARG A 112 10.80 3.00 -1.14
C ARG A 112 9.95 2.27 -2.16
N LEU A 113 9.97 2.75 -3.39
CA LEU A 113 9.53 2.00 -4.56
C LEU A 113 10.34 0.70 -4.70
N PRO A 114 9.70 -0.41 -5.12
CA PRO A 114 10.42 -1.63 -5.45
C PRO A 114 11.28 -1.42 -6.70
N THR A 115 12.40 -2.11 -6.75
CA THR A 115 13.23 -2.24 -7.95
C THR A 115 12.62 -3.24 -8.93
N GLU A 116 13.09 -3.23 -10.18
CA GLU A 116 12.69 -4.25 -11.17
C GLU A 116 13.02 -5.67 -10.67
N SER A 117 14.19 -5.88 -10.05
CA SER A 117 14.56 -7.19 -9.52
C SER A 117 13.62 -7.68 -8.42
N GLU A 118 13.16 -6.80 -7.54
CA GLU A 118 12.23 -7.15 -6.46
C GLU A 118 10.83 -7.47 -6.98
N LEU A 119 10.36 -6.77 -8.02
CA LEU A 119 9.11 -7.17 -8.70
C LEU A 119 9.25 -8.51 -9.43
N ARG A 120 10.38 -8.77 -10.08
CA ARG A 120 10.63 -10.06 -10.73
C ARG A 120 10.65 -11.18 -9.70
N GLU A 121 11.32 -10.96 -8.57
CA GLU A 121 11.31 -11.90 -7.45
C GLU A 121 9.88 -12.15 -6.92
N LEU A 122 9.05 -11.11 -6.78
CA LEU A 122 7.64 -11.25 -6.38
C LEU A 122 6.85 -12.09 -7.40
N VAL A 123 7.02 -11.82 -8.70
CA VAL A 123 6.29 -12.54 -9.76
C VAL A 123 6.74 -13.99 -9.87
N ASP A 124 8.04 -14.26 -9.82
CA ASP A 124 8.60 -15.59 -10.03
C ASP A 124 8.57 -16.46 -8.76
N GLY A 125 8.60 -15.82 -7.58
CA GLY A 125 8.75 -16.48 -6.29
C GLY A 125 7.44 -16.70 -5.51
N CYS A 126 6.33 -16.07 -5.92
CA CYS A 126 5.06 -16.16 -5.20
C CYS A 126 3.96 -16.87 -6.01
N ASP A 127 2.98 -17.41 -5.28
CA ASP A 127 1.73 -17.91 -5.85
C ASP A 127 0.71 -16.77 -5.96
N TRP A 128 0.09 -16.67 -7.14
CA TRP A 128 -0.90 -15.63 -7.48
C TRP A 128 -2.29 -16.24 -7.64
N GLU A 129 -3.22 -15.90 -6.74
CA GLU A 129 -4.62 -16.34 -6.79
C GLU A 129 -5.55 -15.14 -7.01
N TRP A 130 -6.24 -15.08 -8.16
CA TRP A 130 -7.22 -14.03 -8.44
C TRP A 130 -8.44 -14.22 -7.53
N THR A 131 -8.86 -13.17 -6.84
CA THR A 131 -9.91 -13.25 -5.83
C THR A 131 -10.64 -11.94 -5.64
N VAL A 132 -11.68 -11.96 -4.80
CA VAL A 132 -12.42 -10.78 -4.35
C VAL A 132 -12.22 -10.64 -2.85
N ARG A 133 -11.63 -9.53 -2.42
CA ARG A 133 -11.41 -9.20 -1.01
C ARG A 133 -12.06 -7.85 -0.71
N GLY A 134 -12.91 -7.78 0.32
CA GLY A 134 -13.60 -6.54 0.67
C GLY A 134 -14.47 -5.94 -0.45
N GLY A 135 -14.93 -6.75 -1.40
CA GLY A 135 -15.68 -6.30 -2.58
C GLY A 135 -14.83 -5.73 -3.71
N ARG A 136 -13.50 -5.87 -3.64
CA ARG A 136 -12.53 -5.45 -4.66
C ARG A 136 -11.91 -6.66 -5.33
N ASN A 137 -11.83 -6.64 -6.66
CA ASN A 137 -11.09 -7.62 -7.43
C ASN A 137 -9.58 -7.40 -7.27
N GLY A 138 -8.80 -8.47 -7.34
CA GLY A 138 -7.34 -8.39 -7.32
C GLY A 138 -6.69 -9.73 -7.05
N TYR A 139 -5.40 -9.70 -6.74
CA TYR A 139 -4.63 -10.90 -6.44
C TYR A 139 -4.33 -11.01 -4.95
N LYS A 140 -4.62 -12.18 -4.37
CA LYS A 140 -3.92 -12.65 -3.18
C LYS A 140 -2.59 -13.23 -3.63
N VAL A 141 -1.50 -12.66 -3.14
CA VAL A 141 -0.13 -13.07 -3.47
C VAL A 141 0.47 -13.73 -2.24
N THR A 142 0.88 -14.99 -2.36
CA THR A 142 1.41 -15.79 -1.25
C THR A 142 2.88 -16.12 -1.50
N GLY A 143 3.74 -15.71 -0.58
CA GLY A 143 5.17 -15.93 -0.69
C GLY A 143 5.61 -17.35 -0.30
N PRO A 144 6.87 -17.72 -0.57
CA PRO A 144 7.41 -19.05 -0.28
C PRO A 144 7.37 -19.43 1.20
N ASN A 145 7.27 -18.45 2.11
CA ASN A 145 7.11 -18.70 3.54
C ASN A 145 5.65 -18.92 3.99
N GLY A 146 4.68 -18.85 3.07
CA GLY A 146 3.25 -19.04 3.33
C GLY A 146 2.49 -17.79 3.76
N ASN A 147 3.16 -16.65 3.97
CA ASN A 147 2.49 -15.38 4.24
C ASN A 147 1.91 -14.79 2.95
N SER A 148 0.86 -13.96 3.08
CA SER A 148 0.19 -13.37 1.92
C SER A 148 -0.08 -11.87 2.07
N ILE A 149 -0.13 -11.18 0.93
CA ILE A 149 -0.66 -9.81 0.79
C ILE A 149 -1.73 -9.77 -0.31
N PHE A 150 -2.50 -8.68 -0.37
CA PHE A 150 -3.49 -8.45 -1.42
C PHE A 150 -3.10 -7.23 -2.26
N PHE A 151 -3.09 -7.40 -3.58
CA PHE A 151 -2.95 -6.33 -4.54
C PHE A 151 -4.31 -6.10 -5.23
N PRO A 152 -4.98 -4.96 -4.98
CA PRO A 152 -6.22 -4.65 -5.68
C PRO A 152 -5.94 -4.38 -7.17
N ALA A 153 -6.90 -4.73 -8.01
CA ALA A 153 -6.95 -4.34 -9.41
C ALA A 153 -7.32 -2.85 -9.51
N SER A 154 -6.35 -1.98 -9.18
CA SER A 154 -6.56 -0.53 -9.05
C SER A 154 -6.64 0.21 -10.39
N GLY A 155 -6.36 -0.43 -11.52
CA GLY A 155 -6.30 0.25 -12.80
C GLY A 155 -5.19 1.31 -12.84
N TYR A 156 -5.39 2.35 -13.65
CA TYR A 156 -4.45 3.47 -13.77
C TYR A 156 -5.13 4.77 -14.22
N MET A 157 -4.46 5.90 -14.00
CA MET A 157 -4.88 7.21 -14.48
C MET A 157 -4.24 7.54 -15.83
N ASP A 158 -5.07 7.96 -16.79
CA ASP A 158 -4.69 8.49 -18.10
C ASP A 158 -5.48 9.78 -18.37
N GLY A 159 -4.78 10.91 -18.51
CA GLY A 159 -5.39 12.23 -18.45
C GLY A 159 -6.15 12.38 -17.13
N THR A 160 -7.46 12.59 -17.21
CA THR A 160 -8.34 12.73 -16.04
C THR A 160 -9.18 11.48 -15.76
N LEU A 161 -8.93 10.37 -16.46
CA LEU A 161 -9.77 9.18 -16.41
C LEU A 161 -9.08 8.05 -15.67
N LEU A 162 -9.79 7.45 -14.71
CA LEU A 162 -9.44 6.15 -14.15
C LEU A 162 -9.85 5.06 -15.14
N LYS A 163 -8.88 4.26 -15.58
CA LYS A 163 -9.02 3.18 -16.55
C LYS A 163 -8.84 1.83 -15.85
N ASP A 164 -9.58 0.83 -16.31
CA ASP A 164 -9.36 -0.59 -16.01
C ASP A 164 -9.34 -0.97 -14.51
N ALA A 165 -9.95 -0.13 -13.67
CA ALA A 165 -10.19 -0.43 -12.26
C ALA A 165 -11.14 -1.62 -12.13
N GLU A 166 -10.92 -2.47 -11.12
CA GLU A 166 -11.52 -3.80 -10.94
C GLU A 166 -11.10 -4.86 -11.98
N GLU A 167 -10.32 -4.51 -13.00
CA GLU A 167 -9.91 -5.43 -14.08
C GLU A 167 -8.41 -5.71 -14.08
N THR A 168 -7.60 -4.70 -13.77
CA THR A 168 -6.14 -4.75 -13.92
C THR A 168 -5.44 -4.08 -12.73
N GLY A 169 -4.19 -4.49 -12.45
CA GLY A 169 -3.32 -3.83 -11.49
C GLY A 169 -2.08 -3.26 -12.17
N TYR A 170 -1.77 -1.99 -11.88
CA TYR A 170 -0.59 -1.29 -12.35
C TYR A 170 0.20 -0.72 -11.18
N TYR A 171 1.49 -1.07 -11.08
CA TYR A 171 2.36 -0.62 -9.98
C TYR A 171 3.74 -0.22 -10.50
N TRP A 172 4.25 0.91 -10.01
CA TRP A 172 5.56 1.42 -10.40
C TRP A 172 6.74 0.65 -9.79
N THR A 173 7.84 0.62 -10.55
CA THR A 173 9.19 0.38 -10.02
C THR A 173 10.02 1.67 -10.00
N SER A 174 11.11 1.67 -9.24
CA SER A 174 12.11 2.74 -9.27
C SER A 174 13.15 2.60 -10.40
N SER A 175 13.38 1.37 -10.89
CA SER A 175 14.49 1.08 -11.78
C SER A 175 14.34 1.74 -13.16
N PRO A 176 15.40 2.37 -13.69
CA PRO A 176 15.34 3.01 -15.00
C PRO A 176 15.34 1.96 -16.11
N ASN A 177 14.77 2.30 -17.26
CA ASN A 177 14.89 1.46 -18.45
C ASN A 177 16.30 1.59 -19.03
N GLU A 178 17.09 0.50 -18.99
CA GLU A 178 18.47 0.48 -19.48
C GLU A 178 18.58 0.40 -21.01
N ARG A 179 17.48 0.17 -21.73
CA ARG A 179 17.47 0.12 -23.21
C ARG A 179 17.50 1.55 -23.76
N GLU A 180 18.67 1.96 -24.26
CA GLU A 180 18.98 3.35 -24.66
C GLU A 180 17.91 4.04 -25.52
N THR A 181 17.27 3.33 -26.46
CA THR A 181 16.31 3.92 -27.40
C THR A 181 14.97 4.33 -26.76
N TYR A 182 14.67 3.87 -25.54
CA TYR A 182 13.38 4.04 -24.87
C TYR A 182 13.52 4.46 -23.40
N ALA A 183 14.76 4.70 -22.96
CA ALA A 183 15.13 5.02 -21.59
C ALA A 183 14.57 6.36 -21.07
N GLU A 184 14.03 7.20 -21.95
CA GLU A 184 13.51 8.53 -21.60
C GLU A 184 11.98 8.55 -21.44
N MET A 185 11.28 7.59 -22.05
CA MET A 185 9.82 7.55 -22.10
C MET A 185 9.22 6.51 -21.15
N TYR A 186 9.92 5.39 -20.97
CA TYR A 186 9.37 4.21 -20.30
C TYR A 186 10.12 3.85 -19.01
N THR A 187 9.37 3.31 -18.06
CA THR A 187 9.91 2.66 -16.86
C THR A 187 9.20 1.34 -16.62
N CYS A 188 9.87 0.45 -15.89
CA CYS A 188 9.35 -0.85 -15.54
C CYS A 188 8.15 -0.73 -14.58
N ARG A 189 7.22 -1.68 -14.70
CA ARG A 189 6.00 -1.76 -13.90
C ARG A 189 5.57 -3.21 -13.70
N LEU A 190 4.78 -3.44 -12.66
CA LEU A 190 3.93 -4.61 -12.56
C LEU A 190 2.68 -4.40 -13.43
N LEU A 191 2.30 -5.43 -14.19
CA LEU A 191 0.97 -5.62 -14.76
C LEU A 191 0.38 -6.88 -14.16
N PHE A 192 -0.90 -6.83 -13.82
CA PHE A 192 -1.68 -8.06 -13.78
C PHE A 192 -3.12 -7.84 -14.23
N TYR A 193 -3.77 -8.93 -14.61
CA TYR A 193 -5.22 -9.10 -14.76
C TYR A 193 -5.52 -10.59 -14.55
N ASN A 194 -6.79 -10.99 -14.58
CA ASN A 194 -7.14 -12.39 -14.32
C ASN A 194 -6.35 -13.36 -15.25
N ASP A 195 -5.72 -14.37 -14.65
CA ASP A 195 -4.81 -15.35 -15.27
C ASP A 195 -3.53 -14.77 -15.91
N TYR A 196 -3.11 -13.56 -15.56
CA TYR A 196 -1.88 -12.95 -16.08
C TYR A 196 -1.17 -12.04 -15.09
N VAL A 197 0.14 -12.23 -14.94
CA VAL A 197 1.03 -11.32 -14.21
C VAL A 197 2.33 -11.16 -14.97
N ASN A 198 2.85 -9.92 -15.07
CA ASN A 198 4.07 -9.63 -15.79
C ASN A 198 4.80 -8.38 -15.26
N VAL A 199 6.11 -8.38 -15.42
CA VAL A 199 6.97 -7.20 -15.26
C VAL A 199 7.33 -6.68 -16.65
N GLY A 200 6.80 -5.52 -17.01
CA GLY A 200 6.91 -4.91 -18.33
C GLY A 200 7.13 -3.40 -18.26
N TRP A 201 7.00 -2.70 -19.39
CA TRP A 201 7.27 -1.26 -19.46
C TRP A 201 5.98 -0.45 -19.70
N SER A 202 5.99 0.81 -19.27
CA SER A 202 4.92 1.76 -19.58
C SER A 202 5.41 3.20 -19.52
N ASP A 203 4.66 4.08 -20.17
CA ASP A 203 4.93 5.51 -20.22
C ASP A 203 4.86 6.12 -18.83
N ARG A 204 5.88 6.92 -18.50
CA ARG A 204 6.09 7.49 -17.17
C ARG A 204 5.02 8.49 -16.72
N TYR A 205 4.19 8.98 -17.65
CA TYR A 205 3.18 9.97 -17.35
C TYR A 205 1.88 9.37 -16.81
N PHE A 206 1.63 8.08 -16.98
CA PHE A 206 0.46 7.44 -16.38
C PHE A 206 0.52 7.50 -14.85
N GLY A 207 -0.65 7.62 -14.22
CA GLY A 207 -0.74 7.50 -12.77
C GLY A 207 -0.93 6.05 -12.37
N PHE A 208 0.05 5.44 -11.71
CA PHE A 208 -0.07 4.09 -11.13
C PHE A 208 -0.04 4.13 -9.62
N SER A 209 -0.61 3.10 -9.01
CA SER A 209 -0.49 2.86 -7.57
C SER A 209 0.96 2.53 -7.19
N VAL A 210 1.29 2.79 -5.92
CA VAL A 210 2.61 2.44 -5.36
C VAL A 210 2.42 1.47 -4.20
N ARG A 211 3.02 0.28 -4.33
CA ARG A 211 3.16 -0.69 -3.25
C ARG A 211 4.59 -0.63 -2.73
N ALA A 212 4.78 0.01 -1.58
CA ALA A 212 6.10 0.27 -1.02
C ALA A 212 6.77 -1.01 -0.50
N VAL A 213 8.10 -1.01 -0.51
CA VAL A 213 8.95 -2.04 0.11
C VAL A 213 9.94 -1.42 1.09
N SER A 214 10.47 -2.23 2.00
CA SER A 214 11.54 -1.85 2.93
C SER A 214 12.50 -3.03 3.15
N GLU A 215 13.76 -2.70 3.45
CA GLU A 215 14.78 -3.67 3.90
C GLU A 215 14.41 -4.37 5.22
#